data_AF-A0A3B8HGG8-F1
#
_entry.id   AF-A0A3B8HGG8-F1
#
_cell.length_a   1.000
_cell.length_b   1.000
_cell.length_c   1.000
_cell.angle_alpha   90.00
_cell.angle_beta   90.00
_cell.angle_gamma   90.00
#
_symmetry.space_group_name_H-M   'P 1'
#
loop_
_entity.id
_entity.type
_entity.pdbx_description
1 polymer ?
#
loop_
_entity_poly.entity_id
_entity_poly.type
_entity_poly.pdbx_seq_one_letter_code
_entity_poly.pdbx_strand_id
1 'polypeptide(L)'
;VHLSAGISALAIAQIIGKRQGFPSEMFVPHNLTLTLLGVGLLWFGWFGFNAGSAVAANASAALAFITSMTAAAAAACSWMMMEWWLLKRPSALGLASGIVAGLGSITPAAGHVSPMAALLIGLVAGVICFYGVRLKFKGGFDDSLDVVGVHGVGGIWGPLATGLFATVGGQGLLAGNPRQLGIQLLAV
;
A
#
# COMPACT_ATOMS: atom_id res chain seq x y z
N VAL A 1 10.01 5.86 -0.65
CA VAL A 1 9.20 6.12 -1.86
C VAL A 1 7.74 6.39 -1.51
N HIS A 2 7.01 5.45 -0.90
CA HIS A 2 5.55 5.59 -0.70
C HIS A 2 5.15 6.69 0.29
N LEU A 3 5.70 6.69 1.51
CA LEU A 3 5.38 7.71 2.51
C LEU A 3 5.72 9.12 2.02
N SER A 4 6.92 9.29 1.47
CA SER A 4 7.35 10.57 0.88
C SER A 4 6.42 11.04 -0.24
N ALA A 5 5.98 10.13 -1.14
CA ALA A 5 5.03 10.49 -2.19
C ALA A 5 3.65 10.87 -1.61
N GLY A 6 3.17 10.13 -0.60
CA GLY A 6 1.89 10.39 0.05
C GLY A 6 1.84 11.74 0.78
N ILE A 7 2.88 12.07 1.56
CA ILE A 7 2.95 13.38 2.25
C ILE A 7 3.11 14.52 1.26
N SER A 8 3.94 14.36 0.22
CA SER A 8 4.06 15.37 -0.84
C SER A 8 2.75 15.58 -1.60
N ALA A 9 2.01 14.50 -1.91
CA ALA A 9 0.70 14.59 -2.54
C ALA A 9 -0.31 15.35 -1.67
N LEU A 10 -0.30 15.11 -0.35
CA LEU A 10 -1.16 15.84 0.58
C LEU A 10 -0.82 17.34 0.60
N ALA A 11 0.46 17.69 0.69
CA ALA A 11 0.90 19.08 0.67
C ALA A 11 0.50 19.78 -0.65
N ILE A 12 0.74 19.12 -1.79
CA ILE A 12 0.38 19.67 -3.12
C ILE A 12 -1.13 19.84 -3.25
N ALA A 13 -1.93 18.85 -2.83
CA ALA A 13 -3.39 18.91 -2.91
C ALA A 13 -3.96 20.08 -2.08
N GLN A 14 -3.31 20.45 -0.98
CA GLN A 14 -3.71 21.60 -0.16
C GLN A 14 -3.31 22.94 -0.80
N ILE A 15 -2.17 23.00 -1.48
CA ILE A 15 -1.68 24.23 -2.12
C ILE A 15 -2.42 24.51 -3.43
N ILE A 16 -2.60 23.50 -4.28
CA ILE A 16 -3.23 23.66 -5.60
C ILE A 16 -4.75 23.87 -5.50
N GLY A 17 -5.36 23.37 -4.43
CA GLY A 17 -6.79 23.44 -4.20
C GLY A 17 -7.57 22.31 -4.87
N LYS A 18 -8.90 22.42 -4.80
CA LYS A 18 -9.84 21.38 -5.22
C LYS A 18 -10.26 21.56 -6.68
N ARG A 19 -10.50 20.46 -7.39
CA ARG A 19 -11.16 20.53 -8.70
C ARG A 19 -12.59 21.05 -8.53
N GLN A 20 -13.10 21.73 -9.55
CA GLN A 20 -14.52 22.08 -9.61
C GLN A 20 -15.36 20.80 -9.55
N GLY A 21 -16.46 20.85 -8.79
CA GLY A 21 -17.32 19.69 -8.55
C GLY A 21 -16.95 18.86 -7.31
N PHE A 22 -15.75 18.98 -6.73
CA PHE A 22 -15.44 18.28 -5.48
C PHE A 22 -16.14 18.95 -4.28
N PRO A 23 -16.74 18.19 -3.33
CA PRO A 23 -16.82 16.73 -3.24
C PRO A 23 -18.11 16.12 -3.82
N SER A 24 -18.97 16.93 -4.45
CA SER A 24 -20.32 16.53 -4.87
C SER A 24 -20.36 15.68 -6.14
N GLU A 25 -19.41 15.87 -7.06
CA GLU A 25 -19.36 15.16 -8.33
C GLU A 25 -18.53 13.87 -8.24
N MET A 26 -18.97 12.84 -8.97
CA MET A 26 -18.25 11.57 -9.06
C MET A 26 -17.22 11.62 -10.19
N PHE A 27 -15.94 11.63 -9.84
CA PHE A 27 -14.86 11.52 -10.82
C PHE A 27 -14.59 10.05 -11.14
N VAL A 28 -14.93 9.62 -12.36
CA VAL A 28 -14.67 8.26 -12.86
C VAL A 28 -13.52 8.24 -13.87
N PRO A 29 -12.70 7.17 -13.92
CA PRO A 29 -11.67 7.04 -14.94
C PRO A 29 -12.28 7.05 -16.34
N HIS A 30 -11.70 7.83 -17.26
CA HIS A 30 -12.15 7.86 -18.66
C HIS A 30 -11.97 6.50 -19.37
N ASN A 31 -10.96 5.72 -18.96
CA ASN A 31 -10.67 4.39 -19.50
C ASN A 31 -10.17 3.47 -18.39
N LEU A 32 -11.06 2.60 -17.92
CA LEU A 32 -10.77 1.64 -16.87
C LEU A 32 -9.77 0.56 -17.34
N THR A 33 -9.86 0.12 -18.59
CA THR A 33 -8.94 -0.88 -19.16
C THR A 33 -7.49 -0.36 -19.15
N LEU A 34 -7.27 0.90 -19.51
CA LEU A 34 -5.94 1.51 -19.46
C LEU A 34 -5.42 1.63 -18.02
N THR A 35 -6.31 1.91 -17.07
CA THR A 35 -5.96 1.92 -15.63
C THR A 35 -5.51 0.54 -15.16
N LEU A 36 -6.24 -0.52 -15.54
CA LEU A 36 -5.88 -1.90 -15.20
C LEU A 36 -4.59 -2.36 -15.88
N LEU A 37 -4.35 -1.94 -17.13
CA LEU A 37 -3.07 -2.18 -17.81
C LEU A 37 -1.92 -1.54 -17.02
N GLY A 38 -2.07 -0.28 -16.59
CA GLY A 38 -1.09 0.40 -15.76
C GLY A 38 -0.80 -0.34 -14.46
N VAL A 39 -1.83 -0.82 -13.78
CA VAL A 39 -1.68 -1.64 -12.55
C VAL A 39 -0.99 -2.97 -12.84
N GLY A 40 -1.30 -3.62 -13.96
CA GLY A 40 -0.61 -4.84 -14.40
C GLY A 40 0.89 -4.60 -14.63
N LEU A 41 1.25 -3.49 -15.27
CA LEU A 41 2.65 -3.09 -15.48
C LEU A 41 3.34 -2.73 -14.16
N LEU A 42 2.65 -2.04 -13.24
CA LEU A 42 3.18 -1.75 -11.90
C LEU A 42 3.43 -3.03 -11.12
N TRP A 43 2.49 -3.97 -11.14
CA TRP A 43 2.63 -5.26 -10.44
C TRP A 43 3.81 -6.05 -11.01
N PHE A 44 3.93 -6.14 -12.33
CA PHE A 44 5.08 -6.77 -12.99
C PHE A 44 6.39 -6.04 -12.64
N GLY A 45 6.45 -4.72 -12.77
CA GLY A 45 7.64 -3.94 -12.45
C GLY A 45 8.06 -4.06 -10.98
N TRP A 46 7.11 -4.31 -10.08
CA TRP A 46 7.38 -4.46 -8.65
C TRP A 46 8.22 -5.69 -8.31
N PHE A 47 8.29 -6.69 -9.22
CA PHE A 47 9.27 -7.77 -9.11
C PHE A 47 10.69 -7.21 -9.03
N GLY A 48 11.07 -6.36 -9.98
CA GLY A 48 12.38 -5.71 -9.99
C GLY A 48 12.55 -4.74 -8.82
N PHE A 49 11.48 -4.04 -8.44
CA PHE A 49 11.52 -3.07 -7.34
C PHE A 49 11.83 -3.72 -5.99
N ASN A 50 11.08 -4.76 -5.59
CA ASN A 50 11.28 -5.40 -4.28
C ASN A 50 12.35 -6.50 -4.32
N ALA A 51 12.28 -7.44 -5.27
CA ALA A 51 13.27 -8.53 -5.33
C ALA A 51 14.66 -8.02 -5.74
N GLY A 52 14.71 -7.07 -6.68
CA GLY A 52 15.96 -6.44 -7.10
C GLY A 52 16.64 -5.59 -6.02
N SER A 53 15.89 -5.15 -4.99
CA SER A 53 16.48 -4.47 -3.82
C SER A 53 17.40 -5.38 -3.00
N ALA A 54 17.37 -6.70 -3.22
CA ALA A 54 18.35 -7.63 -2.66
C ALA A 54 19.73 -7.56 -3.34
N VAL A 55 19.86 -6.81 -4.45
CA VAL A 55 21.08 -6.57 -5.24
C VAL A 55 21.84 -7.83 -5.70
N ALA A 56 21.19 -8.99 -5.64
CA ALA A 56 21.70 -10.28 -6.06
C ALA A 56 20.53 -11.25 -6.31
N ALA A 57 20.75 -12.25 -7.17
CA ALA A 57 19.82 -13.35 -7.35
C ALA A 57 20.03 -14.43 -6.28
N ASN A 58 19.41 -14.27 -5.11
CA ASN A 58 19.61 -15.13 -3.95
C ASN A 58 18.30 -15.41 -3.19
N ALA A 59 18.39 -16.10 -2.05
CA ALA A 59 17.23 -16.42 -1.21
C ALA A 59 16.47 -15.18 -0.70
N SER A 60 17.16 -14.05 -0.48
CA SER A 60 16.51 -12.79 -0.08
C SER A 60 15.68 -12.21 -1.21
N ALA A 61 16.16 -12.26 -2.46
CA ALA A 61 15.39 -11.85 -3.63
C ALA A 61 14.15 -12.73 -3.83
N ALA A 62 14.32 -14.06 -3.70
CA ALA A 62 13.21 -15.01 -3.78
C ALA A 62 12.15 -14.76 -2.68
N LEU A 63 12.59 -14.49 -1.45
CA LEU A 63 11.70 -14.15 -0.35
C LEU A 63 10.93 -12.85 -0.65
N ALA A 64 11.65 -11.79 -1.04
CA ALA A 64 11.05 -10.51 -1.39
C ALA A 64 10.04 -10.60 -2.54
N PHE A 65 10.31 -11.46 -3.53
CA PHE A 65 9.36 -11.75 -4.60
C PHE A 65 8.06 -12.37 -4.06
N ILE A 66 8.18 -13.45 -3.28
CA ILE A 66 7.03 -14.19 -2.76
C ILE A 66 6.18 -13.31 -1.83
N THR A 67 6.81 -12.64 -0.87
CA THR A 67 6.11 -11.75 0.08
C THR A 67 5.39 -10.62 -0.65
N SER A 68 6.00 -10.05 -1.68
CA SER A 68 5.37 -9.00 -2.50
C SER A 68 4.10 -9.47 -3.17
N MET A 69 4.12 -10.66 -3.78
CA MET A 69 2.95 -11.22 -4.45
C MET A 69 1.85 -11.58 -3.46
N THR A 70 2.23 -12.18 -2.33
CA THR A 70 1.28 -12.53 -1.27
C THR A 70 0.58 -11.30 -0.71
N ALA A 71 1.34 -10.24 -0.38
CA ALA A 71 0.76 -9.02 0.17
C ALA A 71 -0.12 -8.27 -0.85
N ALA A 72 0.28 -8.22 -2.12
CA ALA A 72 -0.52 -7.62 -3.19
C ALA A 72 -1.88 -8.33 -3.34
N ALA A 73 -1.86 -9.66 -3.43
CA ALA A 73 -3.08 -10.46 -3.53
C ALA A 73 -3.98 -10.31 -2.28
N ALA A 74 -3.38 -10.36 -1.09
CA ALA A 74 -4.11 -10.20 0.17
C ALA A 74 -4.76 -8.80 0.30
N ALA A 75 -4.06 -7.74 -0.07
CA ALA A 75 -4.60 -6.39 -0.07
C ALA A 75 -5.72 -6.20 -1.10
N ALA A 76 -5.57 -6.80 -2.28
CA ALA A 76 -6.62 -6.83 -3.30
C ALA A 76 -7.90 -7.49 -2.78
N CYS A 77 -7.78 -8.67 -2.16
CA CYS A 77 -8.90 -9.40 -1.58
C CYS A 77 -9.57 -8.61 -0.45
N SER A 78 -8.79 -8.13 0.52
CA SER A 78 -9.34 -7.38 1.66
C SER A 78 -10.00 -6.07 1.23
N TRP A 79 -9.44 -5.35 0.25
CA TRP A 79 -10.09 -4.17 -0.32
C TRP A 79 -11.43 -4.51 -0.98
N MET A 80 -11.47 -5.56 -1.81
CA MET A 80 -12.72 -6.01 -2.44
C MET A 80 -13.75 -6.47 -1.40
N MET A 81 -13.32 -7.11 -0.31
CA MET A 81 -14.21 -7.45 0.80
C MET A 81 -14.78 -6.20 1.48
N MET A 82 -13.96 -5.16 1.68
CA MET A 82 -14.43 -3.88 2.21
C MET A 82 -15.45 -3.20 1.29
N GLU A 83 -15.20 -3.20 -0.03
CA GLU A 83 -16.17 -2.73 -1.02
C GLU A 83 -17.46 -3.55 -0.98
N TRP A 84 -17.35 -4.88 -0.88
CA TRP A 84 -18.53 -5.73 -0.78
C TRP A 84 -19.35 -5.43 0.48
N TRP A 85 -18.71 -5.30 1.63
CA TRP A 85 -19.42 -5.08 2.90
C TRP A 85 -20.08 -3.71 2.98
N LEU A 86 -19.36 -2.66 2.59
CA LEU A 86 -19.80 -1.27 2.77
C LEU A 86 -20.48 -0.69 1.53
N LEU A 87 -20.03 -1.05 0.33
CA LEU A 87 -20.56 -0.54 -0.95
C LEU A 87 -21.43 -1.55 -1.70
N LYS A 88 -21.56 -2.78 -1.18
CA LYS A 88 -22.38 -3.89 -1.73
C LYS A 88 -21.91 -4.46 -3.07
N ARG A 89 -20.89 -3.87 -3.70
CA ARG A 89 -20.35 -4.32 -4.99
C ARG A 89 -18.84 -4.08 -5.06
N PRO A 90 -18.01 -5.12 -5.21
CA PRO A 90 -16.60 -4.93 -5.51
C PRO A 90 -16.44 -4.37 -6.93
N SER A 91 -15.36 -3.63 -7.16
CA SER A 91 -15.06 -2.98 -8.43
C SER A 91 -13.65 -3.35 -8.92
N ALA A 92 -13.44 -3.27 -10.24
CA ALA A 92 -12.11 -3.47 -10.80
C ALA A 92 -11.11 -2.37 -10.38
N LEU A 93 -11.60 -1.14 -10.16
CA LEU A 93 -10.79 -0.05 -9.62
C LEU A 93 -10.40 -0.31 -8.15
N GLY A 94 -11.30 -0.90 -7.37
CA GLY A 94 -11.02 -1.35 -6.01
C GLY A 94 -9.99 -2.46 -5.96
N LEU A 95 -10.11 -3.48 -6.82
CA LEU A 95 -9.09 -4.51 -7.01
C LEU A 95 -7.72 -3.87 -7.30
N ALA A 96 -7.67 -2.96 -8.28
CA ALA A 96 -6.46 -2.24 -8.64
C ALA A 96 -5.85 -1.45 -7.48
N SER A 97 -6.68 -0.71 -6.74
CA SER A 97 -6.26 0.07 -5.58
C SER A 97 -5.71 -0.82 -4.47
N GLY A 98 -6.35 -1.95 -4.20
CA GLY A 98 -5.90 -2.95 -3.24
C GLY A 98 -4.54 -3.55 -3.62
N ILE A 99 -4.34 -3.91 -4.89
CA ILE A 99 -3.04 -4.41 -5.38
C ILE A 99 -1.92 -3.40 -5.06
N VAL A 100 -2.11 -2.14 -5.45
CA VAL A 100 -1.09 -1.09 -5.24
C VAL A 100 -0.89 -0.80 -3.74
N ALA A 101 -1.95 -0.83 -2.93
CA ALA A 101 -1.86 -0.66 -1.48
C ALA A 101 -1.02 -1.77 -0.82
N GLY A 102 -1.23 -3.03 -1.21
CA GLY A 102 -0.45 -4.16 -0.71
C GLY A 102 1.01 -4.10 -1.12
N LEU A 103 1.27 -3.82 -2.40
CA LEU A 103 2.61 -3.67 -2.93
C LEU A 103 3.37 -2.51 -2.26
N GLY A 104 2.72 -1.35 -2.06
CA GLY A 104 3.31 -0.21 -1.36
C GLY A 104 3.63 -0.50 0.10
N SER A 105 2.74 -1.21 0.78
CA SER A 105 2.89 -1.51 2.21
C SER A 105 3.92 -2.60 2.48
N ILE A 106 4.09 -3.59 1.59
CA ILE A 106 5.06 -4.67 1.80
C ILE A 106 6.49 -4.27 1.43
N THR A 107 6.68 -3.25 0.59
CA THR A 107 8.00 -2.80 0.12
C THR A 107 9.08 -2.69 1.22
N PRO A 108 8.86 -2.02 2.38
CA PRO A 108 9.89 -1.94 3.42
C PRO A 108 10.09 -3.26 4.20
N ALA A 109 9.25 -4.26 4.00
CA ALA A 109 9.26 -5.53 4.72
C ALA A 109 9.62 -6.73 3.84
N ALA A 110 9.63 -6.57 2.51
CA ALA A 110 9.58 -7.66 1.55
C ALA A 110 10.69 -8.73 1.77
N GLY A 111 11.93 -8.30 2.01
CA GLY A 111 13.05 -9.20 2.29
C GLY A 111 13.22 -9.62 3.75
N HIS A 112 12.32 -9.20 4.65
CA HIS A 112 12.51 -9.28 6.10
C HIS A 112 11.43 -10.08 6.84
N VAL A 113 10.32 -10.41 6.17
CA VAL A 113 9.18 -11.08 6.80
C VAL A 113 8.87 -12.42 6.12
N SER A 114 8.17 -13.30 6.83
CA SER A 114 7.66 -14.55 6.24
C SER A 114 6.48 -14.30 5.29
N PRO A 115 6.17 -15.22 4.36
CA PRO A 115 4.98 -15.11 3.51
C PRO A 115 3.67 -15.01 4.30
N MET A 116 3.57 -15.66 5.47
CA MET A 116 2.37 -15.56 6.31
C MET A 116 2.23 -14.17 6.94
N ALA A 117 3.34 -13.56 7.38
CA ALA A 117 3.33 -12.18 7.82
C ALA A 117 2.97 -11.24 6.65
N ALA A 118 3.51 -11.47 5.45
CA ALA A 118 3.18 -10.67 4.27
C ALA A 118 1.68 -10.70 3.91
N LEU A 119 1.04 -11.87 4.08
CA LEU A 119 -0.41 -12.01 3.95
C LEU A 119 -1.16 -11.09 4.92
N LEU A 120 -0.78 -11.09 6.20
CA LEU A 120 -1.38 -10.20 7.20
C LEU A 120 -1.13 -8.72 6.90
N ILE A 121 0.09 -8.37 6.49
CA ILE A 121 0.46 -7.00 6.10
C ILE A 121 -0.44 -6.53 4.95
N GLY A 122 -0.63 -7.37 3.93
CA GLY A 122 -1.51 -7.09 2.80
C GLY A 122 -2.97 -6.95 3.20
N LEU A 123 -3.51 -7.89 3.98
CA LEU A 123 -4.90 -7.83 4.47
C LEU A 123 -5.18 -6.53 5.24
N VAL A 124 -4.28 -6.15 6.14
CA VAL A 124 -4.40 -4.89 6.91
C VAL A 124 -4.27 -3.69 5.97
N ALA A 125 -3.29 -3.70 5.06
CA ALA A 125 -3.06 -2.63 4.09
C ALA A 125 -4.31 -2.34 3.25
N GLY A 126 -4.96 -3.37 2.69
CA GLY A 126 -6.17 -3.20 1.90
C GLY A 126 -7.30 -2.53 2.69
N VAL A 127 -7.49 -2.91 3.96
CA VAL A 127 -8.52 -2.31 4.83
C VAL A 127 -8.19 -0.87 5.20
N ILE A 128 -6.98 -0.59 5.70
CA ILE A 128 -6.65 0.74 6.19
C ILE A 128 -6.52 1.75 5.04
N CYS A 129 -5.99 1.34 3.88
CA CYS A 129 -5.88 2.22 2.72
C CYS A 129 -7.26 2.49 2.11
N PHE A 130 -8.17 1.51 2.12
CA PHE A 130 -9.57 1.71 1.75
C PHE A 130 -10.22 2.81 2.62
N TYR A 131 -9.98 2.84 3.93
CA TYR A 131 -10.44 3.96 4.75
C TYR A 131 -9.64 5.24 4.50
N GLY A 132 -8.34 5.11 4.25
CA GLY A 132 -7.42 6.20 3.93
C GLY A 132 -7.89 7.05 2.76
N VAL A 133 -8.29 6.44 1.65
CA VAL A 133 -8.78 7.16 0.46
C VAL A 133 -10.06 7.96 0.73
N ARG A 134 -10.81 7.60 1.77
CA ARG A 134 -12.03 8.33 2.18
C ARG A 134 -11.74 9.51 3.11
N LEU A 135 -10.53 9.62 3.66
CA LEU A 135 -10.14 10.73 4.52
C LEU A 135 -10.22 12.07 3.79
N LYS A 136 -10.01 12.07 2.47
CA LYS A 136 -10.08 13.26 1.62
C LYS A 136 -11.43 13.99 1.70
N PHE A 137 -12.52 13.23 1.84
CA PHE A 137 -13.87 13.79 2.01
C PHE A 137 -14.10 14.41 3.38
N LYS A 138 -13.52 13.82 4.43
CA LYS A 138 -13.60 14.36 5.80
C LYS A 138 -12.67 15.55 6.01
N GLY A 139 -11.44 15.46 5.49
CA GLY A 139 -10.43 16.50 5.58
C GLY A 139 -10.60 17.62 4.55
N GLY A 140 -11.52 17.47 3.60
CA GLY A 140 -11.82 18.47 2.60
C GLY A 140 -10.61 18.82 1.74
N PHE A 141 -9.84 17.83 1.28
CA PHE A 141 -8.77 18.00 0.30
C PHE A 141 -9.04 17.10 -0.90
N ASP A 142 -8.69 17.54 -2.11
CA ASP A 142 -8.96 16.79 -3.34
C ASP A 142 -7.72 16.00 -3.79
N ASP A 143 -7.41 14.94 -3.04
CA ASP A 143 -6.44 13.93 -3.48
C ASP A 143 -7.02 13.17 -4.68
N SER A 144 -6.64 13.64 -5.87
CA SER A 144 -7.38 13.35 -7.10
C SER A 144 -7.30 11.88 -7.52
N LEU A 145 -6.18 11.23 -7.22
CA LEU A 145 -5.88 9.84 -7.57
C LEU A 145 -5.60 8.99 -6.32
N ASP A 146 -6.05 9.45 -5.15
CA ASP A 146 -6.00 8.67 -3.90
C ASP A 146 -4.56 8.31 -3.44
N VAL A 147 -3.56 9.12 -3.80
CA VAL A 147 -2.15 8.89 -3.48
C VAL A 147 -1.88 8.96 -1.98
N VAL A 148 -2.54 9.88 -1.26
CA VAL A 148 -2.44 10.01 0.19
C VAL A 148 -3.01 8.76 0.86
N GLY A 149 -4.18 8.32 0.41
CA GLY A 149 -4.87 7.17 1.00
C GLY A 149 -4.19 5.82 0.71
N VAL A 150 -3.58 5.66 -0.46
CA VAL A 150 -2.90 4.41 -0.85
C VAL A 150 -1.42 4.42 -0.45
N HIS A 151 -0.66 5.42 -0.89
CA HIS A 151 0.79 5.48 -0.65
C HIS A 151 1.15 6.15 0.67
N GLY A 152 0.40 7.16 1.12
CA GLY A 152 0.63 7.78 2.43
C GLY A 152 0.31 6.81 3.56
N VAL A 153 -0.95 6.35 3.64
CA VAL A 153 -1.37 5.40 4.70
C VAL A 153 -0.63 4.07 4.61
N GLY A 154 -0.49 3.49 3.40
CA GLY A 154 0.29 2.27 3.21
C GLY A 154 1.78 2.48 3.52
N GLY A 155 2.31 3.67 3.23
CA GLY A 155 3.69 4.06 3.54
C GLY A 155 3.96 4.30 5.02
N ILE A 156 2.93 4.59 5.83
CA ILE A 156 3.01 4.59 7.31
C ILE A 156 2.95 3.15 7.81
N TRP A 157 1.98 2.37 7.33
CA TRP A 157 1.76 1.00 7.80
C TRP A 157 2.94 0.08 7.51
N GLY A 158 3.50 0.14 6.30
CA GLY A 158 4.58 -0.75 5.88
C GLY A 158 5.77 -0.77 6.83
N PRO A 159 6.43 0.38 7.10
CA PRO A 159 7.55 0.45 8.03
C PRO A 159 7.19 -0.03 9.44
N LEU A 160 6.01 0.31 9.95
CA LEU A 160 5.55 -0.16 11.26
C LEU A 160 5.37 -1.67 11.26
N ALA A 161 4.78 -2.23 10.21
CA ALA A 161 4.60 -3.65 10.03
C ALA A 161 5.95 -4.39 9.90
N THR A 162 6.95 -3.82 9.23
CA THR A 162 8.33 -4.34 9.28
C THR A 162 8.82 -4.43 10.73
N GLY A 163 8.63 -3.36 11.51
CA GLY A 163 9.01 -3.30 12.92
C GLY A 163 8.27 -4.31 13.80
N LEU A 164 7.08 -4.75 13.39
CA LEU A 164 6.30 -5.77 14.08
C LEU A 164 6.74 -7.19 13.70
N PHE A 165 6.84 -7.48 12.40
CA PHE A 165 6.87 -8.83 11.86
C PHE A 165 8.23 -9.31 11.35
N ALA A 166 9.27 -8.48 11.34
CA ALA A 166 10.57 -8.88 10.82
C ALA A 166 11.14 -10.11 11.55
N THR A 167 11.59 -11.10 10.77
CA THR A 167 12.26 -12.32 11.26
C THR A 167 13.51 -12.68 10.45
N VAL A 168 13.79 -11.98 9.34
CA VAL A 168 14.93 -12.21 8.45
C VAL A 168 15.78 -10.96 8.34
N GLY A 169 17.10 -11.09 8.55
CA GLY A 169 18.03 -9.96 8.59
C GLY A 169 17.86 -9.03 9.81
N GLY A 170 16.93 -9.36 10.71
CA GLY A 170 16.60 -8.61 11.92
C GLY A 170 15.38 -9.24 12.61
N GLN A 171 15.05 -8.73 13.80
CA GLN A 171 13.89 -9.16 14.58
C GLN A 171 12.99 -7.95 14.86
N GLY A 172 11.70 -8.10 14.63
CA GLY A 172 10.66 -7.16 15.02
C GLY A 172 10.15 -7.42 16.45
N LEU A 173 9.14 -6.65 16.86
CA LEU A 173 8.51 -6.76 18.18
C LEU A 173 8.02 -8.19 18.47
N LEU A 174 7.31 -8.81 17.52
CA LEU A 174 6.72 -10.14 17.72
C LEU A 174 7.76 -11.26 17.76
N ALA A 175 8.98 -10.98 17.29
CA ALA A 175 10.14 -11.85 17.38
C ALA A 175 11.01 -11.57 18.61
N GLY A 176 10.58 -10.68 19.52
CA GLY A 176 11.25 -10.40 20.79
C GLY A 176 12.07 -9.09 20.82
N ASN A 177 12.06 -8.27 19.77
CA ASN A 177 12.82 -7.03 19.70
C ASN A 177 11.92 -5.78 19.64
N PRO A 178 11.44 -5.26 20.79
CA PRO A 178 10.58 -4.08 20.83
C PRO A 178 11.27 -2.80 20.32
N ARG A 179 12.61 -2.74 20.40
CA ARG A 179 13.38 -1.59 19.92
C ARG A 179 13.18 -1.37 18.42
N GLN A 180 13.01 -2.45 17.64
CA GLN A 180 12.83 -2.32 16.20
C GLN A 180 11.56 -1.53 15.87
N LEU A 181 10.43 -1.81 16.52
CA LEU A 181 9.21 -1.04 16.31
C LEU A 181 9.39 0.44 16.70
N GLY A 182 10.10 0.73 17.78
CA GLY A 182 10.44 2.10 18.18
C GLY A 182 11.25 2.86 17.13
N ILE A 183 12.21 2.19 16.48
CA ILE A 183 12.98 2.78 15.37
C ILE A 183 12.07 3.07 14.18
N GLN A 184 11.17 2.14 13.82
CA GLN A 184 10.24 2.34 12.71
C GLN A 184 9.23 3.47 12.99
N LEU A 185 8.81 3.63 14.25
CA LEU A 185 7.95 4.74 14.68
C LEU A 185 8.65 6.10 14.55
N LEU A 186 9.95 6.18 14.86
CA LEU A 186 10.71 7.41 14.70
C LEU A 186 10.99 7.74 13.22
N ALA A 187 11.09 6.72 12.38
CA ALA A 187 11.39 6.86 10.96
C ALA A 187 10.18 7.31 10.11
N VAL A 188 8.96 7.09 10.61
CA VAL A 188 7.69 7.49 9.99
C VAL A 188 7.31 8.89 10.45
#